data_AF-A0A1V4IJX9-F1
#
_entry.id   AF-A0A1V4IJX9-F1
#
_cell.length_a   1.000
_cell.length_b   1.000
_cell.length_c   1.000
_cell.angle_alpha   90.00
_cell.angle_beta   90.00
_cell.angle_gamma   90.00
#
_symmetry.space_group_name_H-M   'P 1'
#
loop_
_entity.id
_entity.type
_entity.pdbx_description
1 polymer ?
#
loop_
_entity_poly.entity_id
_entity_poly.type
_entity_poly.pdbx_seq_one_letter_code
_entity_poly.pdbx_strand_id
1 'polypeptide(L)' 'MPVITMKMKKTQPEKKKELIEKLTSAAVEVTNSPASAFTVFIEEYDPDSIGIGGQTLLEKSANK' A
#
# COMPACT_ATOMS: atom_id res chain seq x y z
N MET A 1 11.63 -12.67 -9.54
CA MET A 1 10.26 -12.40 -9.05
C MET A 1 10.32 -11.21 -8.09
N PRO A 2 10.23 -9.97 -8.60
CA PRO A 2 10.18 -8.79 -7.75
C PRO A 2 8.85 -8.71 -6.99
N VAL A 3 8.92 -8.25 -5.75
CA VAL A 3 7.77 -8.14 -4.85
C VAL A 3 7.64 -6.70 -4.38
N ILE A 4 6.43 -6.15 -4.45
CA ILE A 4 6.07 -4.83 -3.93
C ILE A 4 5.07 -5.06 -2.79
N THR A 5 5.43 -4.66 -1.57
CA THR A 5 4.52 -4.75 -0.42
C THR A 5 4.18 -3.35 0.07
N MET A 6 2.88 -3.06 0.16
CA MET A 6 2.37 -1.81 0.70
C MET A 6 1.57 -2.10 1.97
N LYS A 7 2.05 -1.54 3.07
CA LYS A 7 1.41 -1.60 4.39
C LYS A 7 0.68 -0.30 4.63
N MET A 8 -0.64 -0.37 4.81
CA MET A 8 -1.47 0.83 4.92
C MET A 8 -2.69 0.61 5.81
N LYS A 9 -3.39 1.68 6.15
CA LYS A 9 -4.71 1.56 6.77
C LYS A 9 -5.72 0.98 5.79
N LYS A 10 -6.76 0.32 6.30
CA LYS A 10 -7.91 -0.13 5.49
C LYS A 10 -8.45 0.98 4.59
N THR A 11 -8.74 0.62 3.35
CA THR A 11 -9.26 1.53 2.32
C THR A 11 -10.35 0.88 1.45
N GLN A 12 -10.90 1.65 0.53
CA GLN A 12 -11.94 1.16 -0.38
C GLN A 12 -11.34 0.19 -1.42
N PRO A 13 -12.06 -0.88 -1.82
CA PRO A 13 -11.57 -1.87 -2.80
C PRO A 13 -11.07 -1.26 -4.11
N GLU A 14 -11.72 -0.19 -4.58
CA GLU A 14 -11.39 0.51 -5.83
C GLU A 14 -9.99 1.13 -5.75
N LYS A 15 -9.65 1.73 -4.60
CA LYS A 15 -8.32 2.31 -4.37
C LYS A 15 -7.24 1.24 -4.32
N LYS A 16 -7.54 0.06 -3.80
CA LYS A 16 -6.59 -1.07 -3.82
C LYS A 16 -6.27 -1.50 -5.24
N LYS A 17 -7.30 -1.63 -6.08
CA LYS A 17 -7.12 -1.97 -7.50
C LYS A 17 -6.26 -0.92 -8.21
N GLU A 18 -6.59 0.36 -8.03
CA GLU A 18 -5.82 1.46 -8.63
C GLU A 18 -4.36 1.47 -8.17
N LEU A 19 -4.09 1.19 -6.88
CA LEU A 19 -2.74 1.10 -6.34
C LEU A 19 -1.95 -0.06 -6.97
N ILE A 20 -2.56 -1.24 -7.11
CA ILE A 20 -1.90 -2.40 -7.75
C ILE A 20 -1.53 -2.07 -9.20
N GLU A 21 -2.45 -1.47 -9.96
CA GLU A 21 -2.24 -1.10 -11.36
C GLU A 21 -1.11 -0.07 -11.51
N LYS A 22 -1.15 1.00 -10.71
CA LYS A 22 -0.16 2.10 -10.78
C LYS A 22 1.22 1.67 -10.30
N LEU A 23 1.32 0.93 -9.20
CA LEU A 23 2.60 0.42 -8.69
C LEU A 23 3.26 -0.55 -9.67
N THR A 24 2.46 -1.44 -10.27
CA THR A 24 2.98 -2.38 -11.29
C THR A 24 3.44 -1.62 -12.53
N SER A 25 2.65 -0.66 -13.02
CA SER A 25 2.99 0.13 -14.21
C SER A 25 4.29 0.92 -14.02
N ALA A 26 4.45 1.59 -12.88
CA ALA A 26 5.67 2.33 -12.55
C ALA A 26 6.90 1.41 -12.46
N ALA A 27 6.75 0.22 -11.89
CA ALA A 27 7.85 -0.74 -11.80
C ALA A 27 8.25 -1.27 -13.19
N VAL A 28 7.28 -1.62 -14.03
CA VAL A 28 7.50 -2.05 -15.42
C VAL A 28 8.24 -0.98 -16.22
N GLU A 29 7.79 0.28 -16.12
CA GLU A 29 8.38 1.42 -16.84
C GLU A 29 9.85 1.64 -16.45
N VAL A 30 10.16 1.60 -15.15
CA VAL A 30 11.53 1.87 -14.67
C VAL A 30 12.47 0.71 -14.92
N THR A 31 12.00 -0.53 -14.82
CA THR A 31 12.88 -1.72 -14.90
C THR A 31 12.86 -2.41 -16.26
N ASN A 32 12.03 -1.95 -17.22
CA ASN A 32 11.82 -2.59 -18.52
C ASN A 32 11.50 -4.10 -18.42
N SER A 33 10.85 -4.51 -17.33
CA SER A 33 10.52 -5.90 -17.05
C SER A 33 9.03 -6.16 -17.28
N PRO A 34 8.61 -7.37 -17.68
CA PRO A 34 7.19 -7.66 -17.92
C PRO A 34 6.38 -7.57 -16.62
N ALA A 35 5.13 -7.08 -16.71
CA ALA A 35 4.22 -6.97 -15.57
C ALA A 35 4.01 -8.31 -14.83
N SER A 36 4.00 -9.42 -15.57
CA SER A 36 3.85 -10.77 -15.01
C SER A 36 5.02 -11.22 -14.12
N ALA A 37 6.15 -10.50 -14.13
CA ALA A 37 7.25 -10.78 -13.23
C ALA A 37 6.98 -10.29 -11.79
N PHE A 38 6.06 -9.33 -11.63
CA PHE A 38 5.82 -8.62 -10.37
C PHE A 38 4.68 -9.23 -9.58
N THR A 39 4.80 -9.18 -8.25
CA THR A 39 3.72 -9.50 -7.32
C THR A 39 3.53 -8.31 -6.37
N VAL A 40 2.29 -7.83 -6.24
CA VAL A 40 1.94 -6.70 -5.37
C VAL A 40 1.08 -7.20 -4.22
N PHE A 41 1.52 -6.95 -2.98
CA PHE A 41 0.77 -7.22 -1.77
C PHE A 41 0.28 -5.91 -1.14
N ILE A 42 -1.01 -5.86 -0.81
CA ILE A 42 -1.59 -4.80 0.00
C ILE A 42 -1.97 -5.40 1.35
N GLU A 43 -1.25 -4.99 2.39
CA GLU A 43 -1.49 -5.38 3.77
C GLU A 43 -2.20 -4.23 4.48
N GLU A 44 -3.47 -4.45 4.80
CA GLU A 44 -4.33 -3.47 5.45
C GLU A 44 -4.39 -3.72 6.96
N TYR A 45 -4.22 -2.66 7.73
CA TYR A 45 -4.34 -2.67 9.18
C TYR A 45 -5.45 -1.72 9.64
N ASP A 46 -6.05 -2.03 10.78
CA ASP A 46 -6.94 -1.11 11.46
C ASP A 46 -6.15 0.10 11.99
N PRO A 47 -6.73 1.33 12.03
CA PRO A 47 -5.99 2.53 12.43
C PRO A 47 -5.46 2.51 13.89
N ASP A 48 -6.08 1.73 14.77
CA ASP A 48 -5.62 1.49 16.13
C ASP A 48 -4.36 0.61 16.20
N SER A 49 -4.13 -0.20 15.17
CA SER A 49 -2.99 -1.11 15.04
C SER A 49 -1.77 -0.45 14.40
N ILE A 50 -1.90 0.79 13.92
CA ILE A 50 -0.82 1.56 13.29
C ILE A 50 -0.32 2.61 14.29
N GLY A 51 0.90 2.48 14.78
CA GLY A 51 1.54 3.45 15.68
C GLY A 51 2.41 4.47 14.94
N ILE A 52 2.29 5.75 15.28
CA ILE A 52 3.14 6.84 14.79
C ILE A 52 3.51 7.75 15.96
N GLY A 53 4.78 7.77 16.35
CA GLY A 53 5.27 8.65 17.43
C GLY A 53 4.69 8.32 18.82
N GLY A 54 4.40 7.05 19.08
CA GLY A 54 3.83 6.58 20.35
C GLY A 54 2.31 6.73 20.48
N GLN A 55 1.63 7.24 19.44
CA GLN A 55 0.17 7.31 19.36
C GLN A 55 -0.32 6.47 18.20
N THR A 56 -1.50 5.88 18.33
CA THR A 56 -2.19 5.20 17.23
C THR A 56 -2.55 6.19 16.12
N LEU A 57 -2.71 5.70 14.89
CA LEU A 57 -3.15 6.50 13.77
C LEU A 57 -4.57 7.06 14.01
N LEU A 58 -5.38 6.33 14.77
CA LEU A 58 -6.69 6.79 15.22
C LEU A 58 -6.56 8.06 16.09
N GLU A 59 -5.73 8.02 17.15
CA GLU A 59 -5.49 9.17 18.04
C GLU A 59 -4.94 10.38 17.27
N LYS A 60 -4.00 10.14 16.36
CA LYS A 60 -3.41 11.21 15.54
C LYS A 60 -4.40 11.83 14.55
N SER A 61 -5.37 11.05 14.06
CA SER A 61 -6.38 11.54 13.12
C SER A 61 -7.51 12.31 13.82
N ALA A 62 -7.76 12.04 15.10
CA ALA A 62 -8.74 12.76 15.92
C ALA A 62 -8.24 14.13 16.42
N ASN A 63 -6.91 14.30 16.49
CA ASN A 63 -6.26 15.55 16.91
C ASN A 63 -5.99 16.52 15.75
N LYS A 64 -6.58 16.29 14.57
CA LYS A 64 -6.46 17.12 13.36
C LYS A 64 -7.81 17.71 12.99
#